data_AF-A0A955J8L3-F1
#
_entry.id   AF-A0A955J8L3-F1
#
_cell.length_a   1.000
_cell.length_b   1.000
_cell.length_c   1.000
_cell.angle_alpha   90.00
_cell.angle_beta   90.00
_cell.angle_gamma   90.00
#
_symmetry.space_group_name_H-M   'P 1'
#
loop_
_entity.id
_entity.type
_entity.pdbx_description
1 polymer ?
#
loop_
_entity_poly.entity_id
_entity_poly.type
_entity_poly.pdbx_seq_one_letter_code
_entity_poly.pdbx_strand_id
1 'polypeptide(L)'
;MGSEPDSFKKLGPEALVMFARGLAGLPPEEVRQLKRLYVKNTVTDLRAEIGHREAGFRAGCIHWLIPLFWPFAWAERSSISVAKRRGRELVANLREAWSEDLRGLELDLTFLEG
;
A
#
# COMPACT_ATOMS: atom_id res chain seq x y z
N MET A 1 -2.19 -9.02 -28.49
CA MET A 1 -2.36 -8.00 -27.43
C MET A 1 -2.00 -8.69 -26.13
N GLY A 2 -0.85 -8.33 -25.56
CA GLY A 2 -0.26 -9.04 -24.43
C GLY A 2 -1.17 -8.97 -23.21
N SER A 3 -1.48 -10.14 -22.66
CA SER A 3 -1.99 -10.28 -21.30
C SER A 3 -0.93 -9.71 -20.36
N GLU A 4 -1.18 -8.53 -19.80
CA GLU A 4 -0.48 -8.09 -18.60
C GLU A 4 -0.55 -9.24 -17.59
N PRO A 5 0.58 -9.68 -17.01
CA PRO A 5 0.54 -10.65 -15.93
C PRO A 5 -0.29 -10.01 -14.83
N ASP A 6 -1.42 -10.63 -14.49
CA ASP A 6 -2.35 -10.25 -13.44
C ASP A 6 -1.55 -9.83 -12.20
N SER A 7 -1.30 -8.52 -12.11
CA SER A 7 -0.75 -7.86 -10.95
C SER A 7 -1.65 -8.25 -9.81
N PHE A 8 -1.10 -8.98 -8.82
CA PHE A 8 -1.75 -9.38 -7.57
C PHE A 8 -2.95 -8.48 -7.26
N LYS A 9 -4.12 -8.95 -7.68
CA LYS A 9 -5.34 -8.15 -7.71
C LYS A 9 -5.64 -7.76 -6.28
N LYS A 10 -5.54 -6.45 -6.01
CA LYS A 10 -5.93 -5.72 -4.80
C LYS A 10 -6.32 -6.60 -3.61
N LEU A 11 -5.50 -6.59 -2.55
CA LEU A 11 -5.75 -6.84 -1.12
C LEU A 11 -7.20 -7.22 -0.71
N GLY A 12 -7.79 -8.22 -1.36
CA GLY A 12 -9.11 -8.75 -1.10
C GLY A 12 -8.98 -10.03 -0.30
N PRO A 13 -10.00 -10.41 0.48
CA PRO A 13 -9.99 -11.66 1.22
C PRO A 13 -9.66 -12.87 0.32
N GLU A 14 -10.07 -12.84 -0.95
CA GLU A 14 -9.78 -13.88 -1.94
C GLU A 14 -8.28 -13.98 -2.29
N ALA A 15 -7.61 -12.84 -2.47
CA ALA A 15 -6.17 -12.81 -2.79
C ALA A 15 -5.33 -13.33 -1.62
N LEU A 16 -5.75 -13.03 -0.38
CA LEU A 16 -5.11 -13.55 0.83
C LEU A 16 -5.31 -15.06 0.97
N VAL A 17 -6.51 -15.57 0.68
CA VAL A 17 -6.80 -17.01 0.69
C VAL A 17 -5.98 -17.74 -0.38
N MET A 18 -5.86 -17.18 -1.58
CA MET A 18 -5.04 -17.74 -2.67
C MET A 18 -3.55 -17.73 -2.32
N PHE A 19 -3.06 -16.63 -1.72
CA PHE A 19 -1.68 -16.57 -1.20
C PHE A 19 -1.45 -17.64 -0.12
N ALA A 20 -2.32 -17.74 0.88
CA ALA A 20 -2.23 -18.74 1.94
C ALA A 20 -2.24 -20.18 1.39
N ARG A 21 -3.06 -20.46 0.36
CA ARG A 21 -3.07 -21.74 -0.34
C ARG A 21 -1.78 -21.98 -1.12
N GLY A 22 -1.23 -20.96 -1.78
CA GLY A 22 0.05 -21.04 -2.49
C GLY A 22 1.26 -21.27 -1.58
N LEU A 23 1.14 -20.95 -0.29
CA LEU A 23 2.14 -21.27 0.73
C LEU A 23 2.07 -22.72 1.23
N ALA A 24 0.95 -23.42 1.00
CA ALA A 24 0.76 -24.77 1.50
C ALA A 24 1.68 -25.76 0.76
N GLY A 25 2.58 -26.41 1.50
CA GLY A 25 3.53 -27.38 0.97
C GLY A 25 4.88 -26.80 0.52
N LEU A 26 5.09 -25.48 0.65
CA LEU A 26 6.40 -24.87 0.43
C LEU A 26 7.33 -25.06 1.64
N PRO A 27 8.66 -25.16 1.41
CA PRO A 27 9.61 -25.18 2.51
C PRO A 27 9.59 -23.84 3.28
N PRO A 28 9.89 -23.83 4.59
CA PRO A 28 9.77 -22.64 5.44
C PRO A 28 10.56 -21.42 4.93
N GLU A 29 11.72 -21.64 4.32
CA GLU A 29 12.58 -20.60 3.75
C GLU A 29 11.92 -19.88 2.57
N GLU A 30 11.22 -20.61 1.69
CA GLU A 30 10.49 -20.02 0.57
C GLU A 30 9.27 -19.24 1.06
N VAL A 31 8.56 -19.76 2.06
CA VAL A 31 7.46 -19.04 2.73
C VAL A 31 7.96 -17.71 3.30
N ARG A 32 9.13 -17.69 3.93
CA ARG A 32 9.74 -16.46 4.45
C ARG A 32 10.08 -15.47 3.34
N GLN A 33 10.66 -15.94 2.23
CA GLN A 33 10.97 -15.07 1.08
C GLN A 33 9.70 -14.47 0.45
N LEU A 34 8.65 -15.28 0.30
CA LEU A 34 7.37 -14.83 -0.24
C LEU A 34 6.69 -13.79 0.65
N LYS A 35 6.71 -13.98 1.97
CA LYS A 35 6.24 -12.96 2.93
C LYS A 35 7.00 -11.64 2.78
N ARG A 36 8.34 -11.70 2.68
CA ARG A 36 9.18 -10.50 2.46
C ARG A 36 8.83 -9.80 1.15
N LEU A 37 8.64 -10.56 0.07
CA LEU A 37 8.27 -10.03 -1.24
C LEU A 37 6.87 -9.40 -1.21
N TYR A 38 5.91 -10.07 -0.57
CA TYR A 38 4.57 -9.57 -0.37
C TYR A 38 4.58 -8.22 0.35
N VAL A 39 5.35 -8.09 1.44
CA VAL A 39 5.45 -6.81 2.19
C VAL A 39 6.08 -5.73 1.33
N LYS A 40 7.14 -6.02 0.57
CA LYS A 40 7.78 -5.06 -0.34
C LYS A 40 6.82 -4.56 -1.41
N ASN A 41 6.08 -5.46 -2.05
CA ASN A 41 5.08 -5.11 -3.05
C ASN A 41 3.96 -4.28 -2.44
N THR A 42 3.45 -4.69 -1.27
CA THR A 42 2.41 -3.94 -0.54
C THR A 42 2.86 -2.50 -0.22
N VAL A 43 4.09 -2.29 0.22
CA VAL A 43 4.64 -0.95 0.49
C VAL A 43 4.80 -0.14 -0.80
N THR A 44 5.20 -0.78 -1.89
CA THR A 44 5.32 -0.15 -3.21
C THR A 44 3.95 0.30 -3.74
N ASP A 45 2.93 -0.54 -3.58
CA ASP A 45 1.56 -0.23 -3.97
C ASP A 45 0.98 0.93 -3.13
N LEU A 46 1.20 0.91 -1.81
CA LEU A 46 0.80 2.01 -0.92
C LEU A 46 1.46 3.33 -1.33
N ARG A 47 2.75 3.30 -1.70
CA ARG A 47 3.47 4.48 -2.19
C ARG A 47 2.87 4.99 -3.50
N ALA A 48 2.61 4.10 -4.45
CA ALA A 48 2.02 4.46 -5.73
C ALA A 48 0.62 5.05 -5.53
N GLU A 49 -0.22 4.47 -4.67
CA GLU A 49 -1.56 4.96 -4.37
C GLU A 49 -1.53 6.35 -3.73
N ILE A 50 -0.71 6.55 -2.69
CA ILE A 50 -0.60 7.83 -2.00
C ILE A 50 0.02 8.88 -2.93
N GLY A 51 1.08 8.53 -3.66
CA GLY A 51 1.72 9.42 -4.63
C GLY A 51 0.77 9.84 -5.75
N HIS A 52 -0.07 8.93 -6.25
CA HIS A 52 -1.09 9.25 -7.24
C HIS A 52 -2.14 10.22 -6.69
N ARG A 53 -2.62 10.02 -5.46
CA ARG A 53 -3.57 10.94 -4.82
C ARG A 53 -2.95 12.31 -4.54
N GLU A 54 -1.72 12.37 -4.08
CA GLU A 54 -1.00 13.64 -3.87
C GLU A 54 -0.76 14.37 -5.18
N ALA A 55 -0.40 13.66 -6.25
CA ALA A 55 -0.24 14.23 -7.58
C ALA A 55 -1.58 14.76 -8.13
N GLY A 56 -2.68 14.02 -7.95
CA GLY A 56 -4.03 14.43 -8.31
C GLY A 56 -4.46 15.70 -7.58
N PHE A 57 -4.26 15.73 -6.27
CA PHE A 57 -4.52 16.91 -5.44
C PHE A 57 -3.73 18.13 -5.94
N ARG A 58 -2.43 17.98 -6.21
CA ARG A 58 -1.58 19.06 -6.77
C ARG A 58 -1.96 19.48 -8.18
N ALA A 59 -2.40 18.55 -9.04
CA ALA A 59 -2.90 18.90 -10.37
C ALA A 59 -4.20 19.71 -10.29
N GLY A 60 -5.01 19.49 -9.25
CA GLY A 60 -6.24 20.22 -8.96
C GLY A 60 -6.06 21.66 -8.47
N CYS A 61 -4.83 22.14 -8.25
CA CYS A 61 -4.53 23.45 -7.65
C CYS A 61 -5.26 24.65 -8.28
N ILE A 62 -5.55 24.61 -9.59
CA ILE A 62 -6.29 25.69 -10.27
C ILE A 62 -7.70 25.87 -9.67
N HIS A 63 -8.35 24.80 -9.22
CA HIS A 63 -9.68 24.86 -8.60
C HIS A 63 -9.65 25.45 -7.19
N TRP A 64 -8.49 25.50 -6.53
CA TRP A 64 -8.36 26.07 -5.18
C TRP A 64 -8.45 27.60 -5.16
N LEU A 65 -8.31 28.25 -6.32
CA LEU A 65 -8.52 29.70 -6.43
C LEU A 65 -9.99 30.09 -6.30
N ILE A 66 -10.91 29.13 -6.42
CA ILE A 66 -12.35 29.35 -6.34
C ILE A 66 -12.85 28.82 -4.99
N PRO A 67 -13.33 29.70 -4.07
CA PRO A 67 -13.73 29.30 -2.72
C PRO A 67 -14.81 28.20 -2.65
N LEU A 68 -15.64 28.09 -3.69
CA LEU A 68 -16.67 27.05 -3.81
C LEU A 68 -16.08 25.62 -3.75
N PHE A 69 -14.84 25.42 -4.23
CA PHE A 69 -14.20 24.09 -4.25
C PHE A 69 -13.35 23.81 -3.01
N TRP A 70 -13.24 24.75 -2.06
CA TRP A 70 -12.44 24.53 -0.83
C TRP A 70 -12.92 23.35 0.02
N PRO A 71 -14.24 23.11 0.20
CA PRO A 71 -14.70 21.92 0.93
C PRO A 71 -14.22 20.63 0.25
N PHE A 72 -14.20 20.58 -1.09
CA PHE A 72 -13.72 19.43 -1.83
C PHE A 72 -12.21 19.24 -1.66
N ALA A 73 -11.42 20.31 -1.79
CA ALA A 73 -9.98 20.26 -1.56
C ALA A 73 -9.64 19.81 -0.13
N TRP A 74 -10.40 20.26 0.87
CA TRP A 74 -10.21 19.83 2.25
C TRP A 74 -10.56 18.35 2.46
N ALA A 75 -11.64 17.86 1.85
CA ALA A 75 -12.00 16.46 1.87
C ALA A 75 -10.94 15.58 1.20
N GLU A 76 -10.42 16.00 0.05
CA GLU A 76 -9.36 15.29 -0.67
C GLU A 76 -8.07 15.22 0.14
N ARG A 77 -7.63 16.34 0.74
CA ARG A 77 -6.47 16.37 1.66
C ARG A 77 -6.67 15.45 2.86
N SER A 78 -7.87 15.43 3.44
CA SER A 78 -8.22 14.55 4.55
C SER A 78 -8.21 13.07 4.12
N SER A 79 -8.61 12.78 2.89
CA SER A 79 -8.55 11.42 2.34
C SER A 79 -7.11 10.90 2.20
N ILE A 80 -6.17 11.79 1.86
CA ILE A 80 -4.74 11.47 1.77
C ILE A 80 -4.17 11.18 3.17
N SER A 81 -4.51 11.98 4.18
CA SER A 81 -4.03 11.74 5.55
C SER A 81 -4.57 10.44 6.14
N VAL A 82 -5.85 10.11 5.87
CA VAL A 82 -6.45 8.83 6.25
C VAL A 82 -5.75 7.67 5.53
N ALA A 83 -5.43 7.80 4.24
CA ALA A 83 -4.69 6.80 3.50
C ALA A 83 -3.29 6.56 4.07
N LYS A 84 -2.55 7.63 4.40
CA LYS A 84 -1.25 7.54 5.10
C LYS A 84 -1.37 6.83 6.45
N ARG A 85 -2.37 7.20 7.26
CA ARG A 85 -2.63 6.55 8.56
C ARG A 85 -2.90 5.06 8.40
N ARG A 86 -3.80 4.68 7.49
CA ARG A 86 -4.11 3.29 7.19
C ARG A 86 -2.87 2.51 6.73
N GLY A 87 -2.03 3.13 5.89
CA GLY A 87 -0.75 2.54 5.47
C GLY A 87 0.20 2.28 6.65
N ARG A 88 0.31 3.23 7.59
CA ARG A 88 1.12 3.06 8.81
C ARG A 88 0.61 1.91 9.67
N GLU A 89 -0.70 1.86 9.91
CA GLU A 89 -1.33 0.79 10.70
C GLU A 89 -1.14 -0.58 10.03
N LEU A 90 -1.28 -0.67 8.71
CA LEU A 90 -1.03 -1.91 7.97
C LEU A 90 0.41 -2.39 8.12
N VAL A 91 1.39 -1.51 7.93
CA VAL A 91 2.81 -1.86 8.06
C VAL A 91 3.15 -2.26 9.49
N ALA A 92 2.58 -1.60 10.49
CA ALA A 92 2.72 -1.97 11.90
C ALA A 92 2.18 -3.39 12.15
N ASN A 93 0.95 -3.67 11.69
CA ASN A 93 0.33 -5.00 11.85
C ASN A 93 1.13 -6.11 11.14
N LEU A 94 1.67 -5.83 9.94
CA LEU A 94 2.52 -6.78 9.22
C LEU A 94 3.83 -7.05 9.96
N ARG A 95 4.45 -6.01 10.52
CA ARG A 95 5.67 -6.14 11.34
C ARG A 95 5.41 -6.91 12.63
N GLU A 96 4.25 -6.71 13.25
CA GLU A 96 3.85 -7.46 14.45
C GLU A 96 3.61 -8.93 14.12
N ALA A 97 2.78 -9.20 13.11
CA ALA A 97 2.42 -10.57 12.72
C ALA A 97 3.60 -11.39 12.21
N TRP A 98 4.55 -10.77 11.49
CA TRP A 98 5.67 -11.46 10.84
C TRP A 98 7.04 -10.94 11.30
N SER A 99 7.15 -10.54 12.57
CA SER A 99 8.37 -9.92 13.14
C SER A 99 9.65 -10.72 12.90
N GLU A 100 9.60 -12.05 13.05
CA GLU A 100 10.74 -12.93 12.82
C GLU A 100 11.11 -13.04 11.34
N ASP A 101 10.11 -13.20 10.48
CA ASP A 101 10.29 -13.37 9.04
C ASP A 101 10.79 -12.08 8.37
N LEU A 102 10.38 -10.91 8.88
CA LEU A 102 10.73 -9.59 8.35
C LEU A 102 11.97 -8.99 9.00
N ARG A 103 12.64 -9.69 9.92
CA ARG A 103 13.86 -9.20 10.56
C ARG A 103 14.93 -8.85 9.52
N GLY A 104 15.44 -7.62 9.58
CA GLY A 104 16.44 -7.09 8.63
C GLY A 104 15.87 -6.66 7.27
N LEU A 105 14.54 -6.59 7.12
CA LEU A 105 13.91 -6.04 5.92
C LEU A 105 13.86 -4.51 6.02
N GLU A 106 14.65 -3.84 5.19
CA GLU A 106 14.57 -2.39 5.02
C GLU A 106 13.36 -2.03 4.15
N LEU A 107 12.51 -1.14 4.66
CA LEU A 107 11.34 -0.61 3.98
C LEU A 107 11.42 0.90 4.03
N ASP A 108 11.37 1.55 2.87
CA ASP A 108 11.29 3.00 2.79
C ASP A 108 9.84 3.44 3.01
N LEU A 109 9.58 4.02 4.18
CA LEU A 109 8.26 4.43 4.66
C LEU A 109 8.10 5.96 4.73
N THR A 110 9.05 6.72 4.17
CA THR A 110 9.07 8.19 4.22
C THR A 110 7.80 8.83 3.66
N PHE A 111 7.17 8.21 2.65
CA PHE A 111 5.91 8.67 2.07
C PHE A 111 4.69 8.61 3.01
N LEU A 112 4.81 7.87 4.12
CA LEU A 112 3.80 7.80 5.18
C LEU A 112 4.03 8.86 6.28
N GLU A 113 5.17 9.57 6.23
CA GLU A 113 5.49 10.67 7.13
C GLU A 113 4.86 11.95 6.56
N GLY A 114 3.95 12.56 7.33
CA GLY A 114 3.17 13.73 6.90
C GLY A 114 1.75 13.76 7.43
#